data_AF-A0A936U731-F1
#
_entry.id   AF-A0A936U731-F1
#
_cell.length_a   1.000
_cell.length_b   1.000
_cell.length_c   1.000
_cell.angle_alpha   90.00
_cell.angle_beta   90.00
_cell.angle_gamma   90.00
#
_symmetry.space_group_name_H-M   'P 1'
#
loop_
_entity.id
_entity.type
_entity.pdbx_description
1 polymer ?
#
loop_
_entity_poly.entity_id
_entity_poly.type
_entity_poly.pdbx_seq_one_letter_code
_entity_poly.pdbx_strand_id
1 'polypeptide(L)'
;MTAPLKPQLRPARGIVAGPGRGQPPGPIHHQRVLPPPALAPIVEHLWLVRWEFPPGATFEAITLPHPVAHWTVEGDESVVRGVSQRPFARTLSGAGRVVAVKFRPAGLRWLTELPAKHSRERLLPAAELLGLRPAPLSGLPDDEALAALATTLAALPQRDVPDAQLARDLAERCATDRSITTVEALAAVAGAGVRALQRLFEREIGLPPKWVIQRYRLHEAVEGLVDPSRRDLAELAARRIFLLSLICHDPDQIV
;
A
#
# COMPACT_ATOMS: atom_id res chain seq x y z
N MET A 1 -15.46 33.29 -3.52
CA MET A 1 -15.18 32.05 -4.27
C MET A 1 -14.59 31.04 -3.30
N THR A 2 -15.43 30.16 -2.76
CA THR A 2 -15.00 29.13 -1.81
C THR A 2 -14.21 28.08 -2.59
N ALA A 3 -12.93 27.91 -2.27
CA ALA A 3 -12.11 26.86 -2.86
C ALA A 3 -12.83 25.50 -2.68
N PRO A 4 -12.96 24.67 -3.73
CA PRO A 4 -13.60 23.37 -3.56
C PRO A 4 -12.81 22.58 -2.52
N LEU A 5 -13.54 22.08 -1.52
CA LEU A 5 -13.00 21.24 -0.46
C LEU A 5 -12.32 20.04 -1.13
N LYS A 6 -10.98 20.01 -1.19
CA LYS A 6 -10.24 18.85 -1.70
C LYS A 6 -10.74 17.63 -0.91
N PRO A 7 -11.24 16.57 -1.56
CA PRO A 7 -11.74 15.42 -0.81
C PRO A 7 -10.58 14.87 0.03
N GLN A 8 -10.78 14.82 1.35
CA GLN A 8 -9.70 14.54 2.29
C GLN A 8 -9.36 13.05 2.25
N LEU A 9 -8.09 12.75 1.95
CA LEU A 9 -7.56 11.40 2.10
C LEU A 9 -7.53 11.03 3.58
N ARG A 10 -7.90 9.79 3.90
CA ARG A 10 -7.68 9.23 5.24
C ARG A 10 -6.21 9.35 5.63
N PRO A 11 -5.86 9.46 6.92
CA PRO A 11 -4.46 9.48 7.37
C PRO A 11 -3.62 8.33 6.78
N ALA A 12 -2.31 8.55 6.64
CA ALA A 12 -1.42 7.54 6.07
C ALA A 12 -1.38 6.34 7.01
N ARG A 13 -1.88 5.19 6.53
CA ARG A 13 -1.81 3.94 7.27
C ARG A 13 -0.47 3.27 6.97
N GLY A 14 0.23 2.84 8.01
CA GLY A 14 1.28 1.84 7.88
C GLY A 14 2.73 2.33 7.71
N ILE A 15 3.03 3.63 7.73
CA ILE A 15 4.41 4.07 8.00
C ILE A 15 4.54 4.14 9.51
N VAL A 16 5.37 3.27 10.07
CA VAL A 16 5.65 3.25 11.51
C VAL A 16 7.11 3.69 11.65
N ALA A 17 7.34 4.82 12.32
CA ALA A 17 8.66 5.06 12.90
C ALA A 17 8.90 3.91 13.88
N GLY A 18 9.84 3.02 13.57
CA GLY A 18 10.02 1.79 14.33
C GLY A 18 10.17 2.09 15.83
N PRO A 19 9.53 1.34 16.74
CA PRO A 19 9.72 1.56 18.17
C PRO A 19 11.22 1.45 18.51
N GLY A 20 11.76 2.46 19.19
CA GLY A 20 13.18 2.56 19.54
C GLY A 20 14.09 3.18 18.46
N ARG A 21 13.54 3.57 17.30
CA ARG A 21 14.30 4.26 16.25
C ARG A 21 13.91 5.74 16.26
N GLY A 22 14.92 6.60 16.39
CA GLY A 22 14.77 8.04 16.67
C GLY A 22 14.03 8.81 15.57
N GLN A 23 13.87 10.11 15.78
CA GLN A 23 13.33 11.03 14.77
C GLN A 23 14.24 11.02 13.53
N PRO A 24 13.69 11.16 12.29
CA PRO A 24 14.53 11.28 11.12
C PRO A 24 15.55 12.42 11.27
N PRO A 25 16.79 12.24 10.77
CA PRO A 25 17.89 13.19 10.94
C PRO A 25 17.76 14.45 10.06
N GLY A 26 16.63 14.62 9.38
CA GLY A 26 16.32 15.74 8.51
C GLY A 26 14.87 15.68 8.02
N PRO A 27 14.44 16.66 7.20
CA PRO A 27 13.07 16.75 6.72
C PRO A 27 12.68 15.55 5.85
N ILE A 28 11.47 15.04 6.10
CA ILE A 28 10.76 14.12 5.21
C ILE A 28 9.44 14.78 4.82
N HIS A 29 9.26 15.05 3.54
CA HIS A 29 8.01 15.51 2.98
C HIS A 29 7.23 14.32 2.44
N HIS A 30 5.96 14.19 2.84
CA HIS A 30 5.07 13.17 2.32
C HIS A 30 3.77 13.82 1.85
N GLN A 31 3.46 13.62 0.57
CA GLN A 31 2.26 14.12 -0.08
C GLN A 31 1.44 12.95 -0.59
N ARG A 32 0.12 13.06 -0.50
CA ARG A 32 -0.81 12.13 -1.14
C ARG A 32 -1.91 12.90 -1.85
N VAL A 33 -2.29 12.43 -3.03
CA VAL A 33 -3.34 13.03 -3.85
C VAL A 33 -4.30 11.95 -4.33
N LEU A 34 -5.58 12.29 -4.40
CA LEU A 34 -6.58 11.41 -4.99
C LEU A 34 -6.29 11.21 -6.48
N PRO A 35 -6.59 10.02 -7.02
CA PRO A 35 -6.46 9.80 -8.44
C PRO A 35 -7.53 10.57 -9.22
N PRO A 36 -7.29 10.85 -10.51
CA PRO A 36 -8.36 11.27 -11.43
C PRO A 36 -9.55 10.29 -11.40
N PRO A 37 -10.79 10.73 -11.67
CA PRO A 37 -11.97 9.88 -11.61
C PRO A 37 -11.87 8.57 -12.42
N ALA A 38 -11.25 8.61 -13.60
CA ALA A 38 -11.04 7.45 -14.46
C ALA A 38 -10.16 6.35 -13.84
N LEU A 39 -9.32 6.71 -12.87
CA LEU A 39 -8.43 5.79 -12.15
C LEU A 39 -8.97 5.42 -10.76
N ALA A 40 -10.02 6.09 -10.27
CA ALA A 40 -10.58 5.83 -8.94
C ALA A 40 -10.98 4.37 -8.67
N PRO A 41 -11.44 3.57 -9.65
CA PRO A 41 -11.73 2.15 -9.44
C PRO A 41 -10.49 1.28 -9.20
N ILE A 42 -9.29 1.72 -9.60
CA ILE A 42 -8.05 0.93 -9.56
C ILE A 42 -6.96 1.49 -8.66
N VAL A 43 -6.98 2.80 -8.43
CA VAL A 43 -6.00 3.52 -7.62
C VAL A 43 -6.68 4.01 -6.34
N GLU A 44 -6.04 3.77 -5.21
CA GLU A 44 -6.49 4.32 -3.92
C GLU A 44 -6.03 5.78 -3.82
N HIS A 45 -4.76 6.03 -4.08
CA HIS A 45 -4.15 7.36 -4.17
C HIS A 45 -2.78 7.29 -4.84
N LEU A 46 -2.33 8.45 -5.33
CA LEU A 46 -0.92 8.66 -5.64
C LEU A 46 -0.24 9.29 -4.44
N TRP A 47 1.05 9.02 -4.28
CA TRP A 47 1.84 9.53 -3.18
C TRP A 47 3.27 9.84 -3.60
N LEU A 48 3.87 10.77 -2.85
CA LEU A 48 5.24 11.20 -3.05
C LEU A 48 5.90 11.31 -1.69
N VAL A 49 7.12 10.79 -1.57
CA VAL A 49 7.99 11.02 -0.41
C VAL A 49 9.29 11.60 -0.89
N ARG A 50 9.71 12.72 -0.29
CA ARG A 50 11.02 13.36 -0.51
C ARG A 50 11.75 13.48 0.83
N TRP A 51 13.04 13.20 0.86
CA TRP A 51 13.88 13.38 2.04
C TRP A 51 15.19 14.08 1.67
N GLU A 52 15.79 14.70 2.66
CA GLU A 52 17.11 15.32 2.58
C GLU A 52 17.79 15.24 3.95
N PHE A 53 18.87 14.48 4.03
CA PHE A 53 19.60 14.23 5.26
C PHE A 53 21.05 14.70 5.16
N PRO A 54 21.67 15.07 6.30
CA PRO A 54 23.10 15.38 6.34
C PRO A 54 23.97 14.22 5.81
N PRO A 55 25.16 14.52 5.25
CA PRO A 55 26.10 13.49 4.84
C PRO A 55 26.39 12.48 5.96
N GLY A 56 26.35 11.19 5.64
CA GLY A 56 26.58 10.10 6.59
C GLY A 56 25.39 9.75 7.49
N ALA A 57 24.32 10.56 7.51
CA ALA A 57 23.11 10.23 8.25
C ALA A 57 22.22 9.25 7.47
N THR A 58 21.62 8.31 8.19
CA THR A 58 20.68 7.34 7.63
C THR A 58 19.43 7.24 8.50
N PHE A 59 18.32 6.83 7.89
CA PHE A 59 17.05 6.59 8.57
C PHE A 59 16.38 5.35 8.01
N GLU A 60 16.04 4.39 8.86
CA GLU A 60 15.31 3.19 8.43
C GLU A 60 13.80 3.42 8.53
N ALA A 61 13.14 3.51 7.37
CA ALA A 61 11.70 3.62 7.25
C ALA A 61 11.06 2.23 7.17
N ILE A 62 10.19 1.88 8.12
CA ILE A 62 9.46 0.61 8.12
C ILE A 62 8.03 0.84 7.64
N THR A 63 7.64 0.08 6.63
CA THR A 63 6.30 0.08 6.07
C THR A 63 5.59 -1.23 6.36
N LEU A 64 4.45 -1.11 7.01
CA LEU A 64 3.48 -2.15 7.25
C LEU A 64 2.72 -2.45 5.94
N PRO A 65 2.77 -3.68 5.39
CA PRO A 65 2.10 -4.00 4.14
C PRO A 65 0.58 -3.76 4.17
N HIS A 66 0.07 -3.42 3.00
CA HIS A 66 -1.34 -3.48 2.65
C HIS A 66 -1.54 -4.59 1.61
N PRO A 67 -2.75 -5.16 1.46
CA PRO A 67 -3.04 -6.17 0.43
C PRO A 67 -3.15 -5.54 -0.97
N VAL A 68 -2.20 -4.69 -1.33
CA VAL A 68 -2.19 -3.91 -2.57
C VAL A 68 -0.80 -3.89 -3.18
N ALA A 69 -0.75 -3.76 -4.50
CA ALA A 69 0.48 -3.49 -5.23
C ALA A 69 0.80 -1.98 -5.18
N HIS A 70 2.06 -1.65 -5.43
CA HIS A 70 2.52 -0.27 -5.61
C HIS A 70 3.31 -0.18 -6.91
N TRP A 71 3.14 0.90 -7.66
CA TRP A 71 4.06 1.28 -8.72
C TRP A 71 4.87 2.47 -8.24
N THR A 72 6.19 2.35 -8.21
CA THR A 72 7.10 3.38 -7.70
C THR A 72 8.09 3.79 -8.78
N VAL A 73 8.34 5.10 -8.87
CA VAL A 73 9.37 5.70 -9.70
C VAL A 73 10.34 6.46 -8.79
N GLU A 74 11.63 6.12 -8.89
CA GLU A 74 12.71 6.75 -8.13
C GLU A 74 13.94 6.90 -9.04
N GLY A 75 14.35 8.14 -9.31
CA GLY A 75 15.33 8.40 -10.37
C GLY A 75 14.85 7.85 -11.71
N ASP A 76 15.66 6.97 -12.31
CA ASP A 76 15.35 6.27 -13.57
C ASP A 76 14.71 4.89 -13.33
N GLU A 77 14.62 4.44 -12.08
CA GLU A 77 14.01 3.16 -11.74
C GLU A 77 12.49 3.27 -11.68
N SER A 78 11.81 2.34 -12.34
CA SER A 78 10.35 2.25 -12.37
C SER A 78 9.93 0.80 -12.17
N VAL A 79 9.37 0.51 -10.99
CA VAL A 79 9.09 -0.85 -10.55
C VAL A 79 7.69 -0.99 -9.99
N VAL A 80 7.04 -2.10 -10.32
CA VAL A 80 5.81 -2.54 -9.68
C VAL A 80 6.17 -3.55 -8.60
N ARG A 81 5.90 -3.18 -7.35
CA ARG A 81 5.94 -4.08 -6.22
C ARG A 81 4.56 -4.73 -6.08
N GLY A 82 4.49 -6.06 -6.22
CA GLY A 82 3.26 -6.78 -5.93
C GLY A 82 2.92 -6.78 -4.44
N VAL A 83 1.86 -7.51 -4.09
CA VAL A 83 1.45 -7.62 -2.68
C VAL A 83 2.54 -8.28 -1.84
N SER A 84 2.74 -7.81 -0.61
CA SER A 84 3.68 -8.40 0.34
C SER A 84 2.97 -8.74 1.66
N GLN A 85 3.36 -9.86 2.26
CA GLN A 85 2.95 -10.26 3.59
C GLN A 85 3.88 -9.76 4.68
N ARG A 86 5.11 -9.37 4.32
CA ARG A 86 6.16 -9.00 5.26
C ARG A 86 6.26 -7.47 5.39
N PRO A 87 6.58 -6.95 6.58
CA PRO A 87 7.06 -5.58 6.70
C PRO A 87 8.25 -5.36 5.78
N PHE A 88 8.31 -4.20 5.17
CA PHE A 88 9.45 -3.78 4.37
C PHE A 88 10.15 -2.64 5.10
N ALA A 89 11.46 -2.78 5.27
CA ALA A 89 12.33 -1.73 5.80
C ALA A 89 13.16 -1.16 4.66
N ARG A 90 13.30 0.16 4.63
CA ARG A 90 14.16 0.86 3.68
C ARG A 90 15.07 1.82 4.42
N THR A 91 16.37 1.67 4.21
CA THR A 91 17.35 2.66 4.66
C THR A 91 17.37 3.83 3.69
N LEU A 92 16.98 5.00 4.19
CA LEU A 92 17.05 6.27 3.50
C LEU A 92 18.36 6.98 3.88
N SER A 93 19.08 7.51 2.91
CA SER A 93 20.32 8.28 3.11
C SER A 93 20.38 9.43 2.10
N GLY A 94 21.22 10.43 2.39
CA GLY A 94 21.40 11.59 1.51
C GLY A 94 20.07 12.28 1.18
N ALA A 95 19.86 12.58 -0.11
CA ALA A 95 18.60 13.12 -0.61
C ALA A 95 17.98 12.17 -1.63
N GLY A 96 16.65 12.12 -1.66
CA GLY A 96 15.95 11.31 -2.64
C GLY A 96 14.45 11.58 -2.67
N ARG A 97 13.81 10.99 -3.69
CA ARG A 97 12.38 11.18 -3.94
C ARG A 97 11.79 9.96 -4.61
N VAL A 98 10.66 9.51 -4.09
CA VAL A 98 9.82 8.45 -4.67
C VAL A 98 8.48 9.05 -5.04
N VAL A 99 8.05 8.83 -6.28
CA VAL A 99 6.69 9.14 -6.75
C VAL A 99 5.99 7.83 -7.08
N ALA A 100 4.76 7.65 -6.62
CA ALA A 100 4.17 6.33 -6.64
C ALA A 100 2.65 6.31 -6.72
N VAL A 101 2.15 5.19 -7.21
CA VAL A 101 0.75 4.80 -7.21
C VAL A 101 0.56 3.73 -6.15
N LYS A 102 -0.43 3.92 -5.26
CA LYS A 102 -0.98 2.84 -4.46
C LYS A 102 -2.24 2.33 -5.14
N PHE A 103 -2.19 1.11 -5.65
CA PHE A 103 -3.37 0.47 -6.22
C PHE A 103 -4.38 0.14 -5.11
N ARG A 104 -5.64 -0.05 -5.50
CA ARG A 104 -6.64 -0.73 -4.67
C ARG A 104 -6.34 -2.23 -4.64
N PRO A 105 -6.91 -3.01 -3.70
CA PRO A 105 -6.78 -4.46 -3.74
C PRO A 105 -7.21 -4.99 -5.11
N ALA A 106 -6.44 -5.94 -5.66
CA ALA A 106 -6.60 -6.46 -7.01
C ALA A 106 -6.48 -5.44 -8.18
N GLY A 107 -6.16 -4.17 -7.93
CA GLY A 107 -6.15 -3.12 -8.97
C GLY A 107 -5.16 -3.37 -10.12
N LEU A 108 -4.09 -4.12 -9.89
CA LEU A 108 -3.14 -4.50 -10.94
C LEU A 108 -3.75 -5.45 -12.00
N ARG A 109 -4.82 -6.19 -11.66
CA ARG A 109 -5.51 -7.10 -12.58
C ARG A 109 -6.23 -6.37 -13.71
N TRP A 110 -6.54 -5.10 -13.52
CA TRP A 110 -7.15 -4.25 -14.55
C TRP A 110 -6.15 -3.92 -15.66
N LEU A 111 -4.86 -3.94 -15.35
CA LEU A 111 -3.79 -3.52 -16.25
C LEU A 111 -2.96 -4.70 -16.77
N THR A 112 -3.12 -5.88 -16.16
CA THR A 112 -2.25 -7.04 -16.44
C THR A 112 -3.04 -8.34 -16.44
N GLU A 113 -2.61 -9.28 -17.29
CA GLU A 113 -3.15 -10.65 -17.27
C GLU A 113 -2.61 -11.48 -16.12
N LEU A 114 -1.46 -11.10 -15.59
CA LEU A 114 -0.72 -11.81 -14.55
C LEU A 114 -1.60 -12.08 -13.32
N PRO A 115 -1.88 -13.35 -12.97
CA PRO A 115 -2.55 -13.67 -11.72
C PRO A 115 -1.77 -13.08 -10.54
N ALA A 116 -2.47 -12.49 -9.56
CA ALA A 116 -1.82 -11.72 -8.49
C ALA A 116 -0.85 -12.56 -7.63
N LYS A 117 -1.10 -13.87 -7.53
CA LYS A 117 -0.15 -14.81 -6.88
C LYS A 117 1.25 -14.81 -7.50
N HIS A 118 1.39 -14.47 -8.79
CA HIS A 118 2.68 -14.47 -9.49
C HIS A 118 3.43 -13.13 -9.39
N SER A 119 2.77 -12.06 -8.91
CA SER A 119 3.43 -10.79 -8.57
C SER A 119 3.69 -10.66 -7.06
N ARG A 120 3.09 -11.51 -6.23
CA ARG A 120 3.30 -11.55 -4.78
C ARG A 120 4.79 -11.66 -4.41
N GLU A 121 5.23 -10.84 -3.46
CA GLU A 121 6.61 -10.69 -2.98
C GLU A 121 7.64 -10.37 -4.06
N ARG A 122 7.22 -9.87 -5.23
CA ARG A 122 8.14 -9.55 -6.34
C ARG A 122 8.20 -8.07 -6.60
N LEU A 123 9.39 -7.66 -7.02
CA LEU A 123 9.66 -6.42 -7.73
C LEU A 123 9.73 -6.73 -9.21
N LEU A 124 8.90 -6.08 -10.00
CA LEU A 124 8.77 -6.29 -11.44
C LEU A 124 9.07 -4.97 -12.15
N PRO A 125 9.96 -4.93 -13.16
CA PRO A 125 10.14 -3.74 -13.97
C PRO A 125 8.80 -3.30 -14.58
N ALA A 126 8.43 -2.03 -14.44
CA ALA A 126 7.17 -1.52 -14.97
C ALA A 126 7.10 -1.64 -16.50
N ALA A 127 8.25 -1.55 -17.17
CA ALA A 127 8.37 -1.74 -18.61
C ALA A 127 7.94 -3.14 -19.07
N GLU A 128 8.30 -4.18 -18.31
CA GLU A 128 7.96 -5.56 -18.63
C GLU A 128 6.51 -5.87 -18.27
N LEU A 129 6.05 -5.37 -17.11
CA LEU A 129 4.74 -5.73 -16.58
C LEU A 129 3.59 -4.91 -17.17
N LEU A 130 3.79 -3.59 -17.30
CA LEU A 130 2.76 -2.65 -17.76
C LEU A 130 3.00 -2.20 -19.21
N GLY A 131 4.09 -2.63 -19.85
CA GLY A 131 4.44 -2.23 -21.21
C GLY A 131 4.82 -0.76 -21.34
N LEU A 132 5.21 -0.09 -20.24
CA LEU A 132 5.49 1.34 -20.21
C LEU A 132 6.82 1.67 -19.54
N ARG A 133 7.51 2.68 -20.06
CA ARG A 133 8.58 3.38 -19.34
C ARG A 133 8.07 4.77 -19.04
N PRO A 134 7.84 5.15 -17.76
CA PRO A 134 7.42 6.51 -17.46
C PRO A 134 8.55 7.46 -17.84
N ALA A 135 8.20 8.68 -18.25
CA ALA A 135 9.20 9.73 -18.41
C ALA A 135 9.92 9.99 -17.07
N PRO A 136 11.20 10.41 -17.09
CA PRO A 136 11.90 10.79 -15.87
C PRO A 136 11.12 11.85 -15.10
N LEU A 137 10.79 11.56 -13.85
CA LEU A 137 10.03 12.49 -13.01
C LEU A 137 10.94 13.42 -12.21
N SER A 138 12.24 13.12 -12.10
CA SER A 138 13.22 13.81 -11.24
C SER A 138 13.30 15.32 -11.44
N GLY A 139 13.11 15.81 -12.67
CA GLY A 139 13.13 17.25 -12.98
C GLY A 139 11.80 17.98 -12.75
N LEU A 140 10.71 17.27 -12.48
CA LEU A 140 9.38 17.86 -12.33
C LEU A 140 9.11 18.33 -10.89
N PRO A 141 8.34 19.42 -10.70
CA PRO A 141 7.70 19.74 -9.43
C PRO A 141 6.84 18.58 -8.91
N ASP A 142 6.68 18.49 -7.58
CA ASP A 142 6.04 17.34 -6.93
C ASP A 142 4.59 17.09 -7.42
N ASP A 143 3.78 18.14 -7.57
CA ASP A 143 2.42 18.04 -8.11
C ASP A 143 2.39 17.60 -9.58
N GLU A 144 3.33 18.09 -10.40
CA GLU A 144 3.44 17.72 -11.81
C GLU A 144 3.92 16.29 -11.98
N ALA A 145 4.83 15.82 -11.13
CA ALA A 145 5.29 14.44 -11.13
C ALA A 145 4.14 13.46 -10.80
N LEU A 146 3.31 13.78 -9.81
CA LEU A 146 2.11 13.01 -9.49
C LEU A 146 1.10 13.01 -10.65
N ALA A 147 0.86 14.17 -11.27
CA ALA A 147 -0.04 14.29 -12.41
C ALA A 147 0.47 13.53 -13.65
N ALA A 148 1.77 13.58 -13.93
CA ALA A 148 2.42 12.85 -15.00
C ALA A 148 2.26 11.34 -14.81
N LEU A 149 2.51 10.83 -13.58
CA LEU A 149 2.35 9.42 -13.26
C LEU A 149 0.89 8.95 -13.42
N ALA A 150 -0.08 9.76 -12.97
CA ALA A 150 -1.49 9.48 -13.18
C ALA A 150 -1.85 9.44 -14.67
N THR A 151 -1.33 10.38 -15.46
CA THR A 151 -1.56 10.45 -16.90
C THR A 151 -1.00 9.22 -17.61
N THR A 152 0.23 8.81 -17.28
CA THR A 152 0.84 7.59 -17.82
C THR A 152 -0.01 6.35 -17.50
N LEU A 153 -0.52 6.23 -16.26
CA LEU A 153 -1.37 5.11 -15.89
C LEU A 153 -2.72 5.11 -16.63
N ALA A 154 -3.33 6.29 -16.78
CA ALA A 154 -4.63 6.46 -17.44
C ALA A 154 -4.58 6.14 -18.94
N ALA A 155 -3.41 6.23 -19.57
CA ALA A 155 -3.20 5.88 -20.97
C ALA A 155 -3.17 4.35 -21.22
N LEU A 156 -3.09 3.53 -20.17
CA LEU A 156 -3.07 2.08 -20.31
C LEU A 156 -4.47 1.51 -20.60
N PRO A 157 -4.57 0.49 -21.46
CA PRO A 157 -5.83 -0.21 -21.66
C PRO A 157 -6.27 -0.91 -20.37
N GLN A 158 -7.50 -0.63 -19.95
CA GLN A 158 -8.11 -1.31 -18.81
C GLN A 158 -8.88 -2.54 -19.30
N ARG A 159 -8.78 -3.63 -18.55
CA ARG A 159 -9.48 -4.89 -18.80
C ARG A 159 -10.82 -4.90 -18.08
N ASP A 160 -11.77 -5.65 -18.62
CA ASP A 160 -12.99 -6.04 -17.88
C ASP A 160 -12.70 -7.30 -17.07
N VAL A 161 -12.86 -7.24 -15.75
CA VAL A 161 -12.31 -8.24 -14.84
C VAL A 161 -13.19 -8.42 -13.58
N PRO A 162 -14.50 -8.68 -13.72
CA PRO A 162 -15.51 -8.62 -12.64
C PRO A 162 -15.12 -9.33 -11.34
N ASP A 163 -14.40 -10.45 -11.42
CA ASP A 163 -13.89 -11.17 -10.25
C ASP A 163 -12.93 -10.33 -9.40
N ALA A 164 -12.01 -9.58 -10.01
CA ALA A 164 -11.11 -8.71 -9.23
C ALA A 164 -11.83 -7.45 -8.73
N GLN A 165 -12.93 -7.04 -9.35
CA GLN A 165 -13.80 -5.99 -8.80
C GLN A 165 -14.48 -6.48 -7.52
N LEU A 166 -15.04 -7.68 -7.55
CA LEU A 166 -15.63 -8.31 -6.37
C LEU A 166 -14.59 -8.50 -5.26
N ALA A 167 -13.39 -8.99 -5.61
CA ALA A 167 -12.30 -9.16 -4.64
C ALA A 167 -11.88 -7.82 -4.00
N ARG A 168 -11.77 -6.76 -4.81
CA ARG A 168 -11.51 -5.40 -4.34
C ARG A 168 -12.56 -4.95 -3.33
N ASP A 169 -13.83 -5.04 -3.70
CA ASP A 169 -14.94 -4.54 -2.90
C ASP A 169 -15.03 -5.28 -1.55
N LEU A 170 -14.82 -6.60 -1.55
CA LEU A 170 -14.77 -7.42 -0.32
C LEU A 170 -13.56 -7.08 0.56
N ALA A 171 -12.38 -6.85 -0.02
CA ALA A 171 -11.20 -6.44 0.73
C ALA A 171 -11.37 -5.03 1.35
N GLU A 172 -11.93 -4.09 0.61
CA GLU A 172 -12.22 -2.74 1.12
C GLU A 172 -13.34 -2.75 2.16
N ARG A 173 -14.30 -3.68 2.05
CA ARG A 173 -15.28 -3.91 3.10
C ARG A 173 -14.62 -4.36 4.40
N CYS A 174 -13.61 -5.23 4.35
CA CYS A 174 -12.84 -5.59 5.54
C CYS A 174 -12.15 -4.36 6.18
N ALA A 175 -11.73 -3.38 5.39
CA ALA A 175 -11.08 -2.17 5.87
C ALA A 175 -12.03 -1.13 6.52
N THR A 176 -13.34 -1.28 6.31
CA THR A 176 -14.36 -0.31 6.72
C THR A 176 -15.37 -0.88 7.71
N ASP A 177 -15.72 -2.15 7.57
CA ASP A 177 -16.66 -2.87 8.42
C ASP A 177 -15.91 -3.70 9.46
N ARG A 178 -15.91 -3.22 10.72
CA ARG A 178 -15.16 -3.83 11.83
C ARG A 178 -15.75 -5.14 12.33
N SER A 179 -17.01 -5.42 12.01
CA SER A 179 -17.68 -6.66 12.42
C SER A 179 -17.12 -7.88 11.68
N ILE A 180 -16.53 -7.67 10.48
CA ILE A 180 -15.91 -8.73 9.70
C ILE A 180 -14.58 -9.12 10.35
N THR A 181 -14.61 -10.21 11.10
CA THR A 181 -13.47 -10.78 11.83
C THR A 181 -13.12 -12.21 11.41
N THR A 182 -14.02 -12.88 10.70
CA THR A 182 -13.87 -14.28 10.26
C THR A 182 -14.05 -14.42 8.74
N VAL A 183 -13.54 -15.53 8.19
CA VAL A 183 -13.64 -15.81 6.75
C VAL A 183 -15.07 -16.18 6.38
N GLU A 184 -15.78 -16.85 7.28
CA GLU A 184 -17.17 -17.26 7.15
C GLU A 184 -18.11 -16.03 7.05
N ALA A 185 -17.87 -15.01 7.88
CA ALA A 185 -18.64 -13.76 7.81
C ALA A 185 -18.41 -13.05 6.47
N LEU A 186 -17.17 -12.98 6.00
CA LEU A 186 -16.86 -12.39 4.69
C LEU A 186 -17.45 -13.20 3.53
N ALA A 187 -17.47 -14.53 3.65
CA ALA A 187 -18.05 -15.43 2.66
C ALA A 187 -19.57 -15.26 2.57
N ALA A 188 -20.24 -15.08 3.72
CA ALA A 188 -21.66 -14.75 3.78
C ALA A 188 -21.96 -13.40 3.10
N VAL A 189 -21.14 -12.37 3.35
CA VAL A 189 -21.25 -11.06 2.66
C VAL A 189 -21.08 -11.21 1.15
N ALA A 190 -20.18 -12.09 0.71
CA ALA A 190 -19.94 -12.37 -0.70
C ALA A 190 -21.03 -13.26 -1.36
N GLY A 191 -21.98 -13.82 -0.58
CA GLY A 191 -22.93 -14.81 -1.09
C GLY A 191 -22.27 -16.09 -1.61
N ALA A 192 -21.10 -16.44 -1.09
CA ALA A 192 -20.26 -17.54 -1.59
C ALA A 192 -19.83 -18.50 -0.48
N GLY A 193 -19.44 -19.72 -0.86
CA GLY A 193 -18.79 -20.64 0.07
C GLY A 193 -17.35 -20.23 0.37
N VAL A 194 -16.83 -20.57 1.57
CA VAL A 194 -15.47 -20.23 2.01
C VAL A 194 -14.40 -20.63 1.00
N ARG A 195 -14.49 -21.83 0.41
CA ARG A 195 -13.52 -22.29 -0.60
C ARG A 195 -13.54 -21.43 -1.87
N ALA A 196 -14.70 -20.93 -2.29
CA ALA A 196 -14.81 -20.05 -3.45
C ALA A 196 -14.18 -18.68 -3.15
N LEU A 197 -14.47 -18.12 -1.96
CA LEU A 197 -13.87 -16.88 -1.49
C LEU A 197 -12.33 -16.95 -1.42
N GLN A 198 -11.79 -18.04 -0.87
CA GLN A 198 -10.35 -18.27 -0.80
C GLN A 198 -9.69 -18.28 -2.18
N ARG A 199 -10.26 -19.03 -3.13
CA ARG A 199 -9.76 -19.06 -4.51
C ARG A 199 -9.82 -17.70 -5.19
N LEU A 200 -10.91 -16.96 -5.00
CA LEU A 200 -11.06 -15.60 -5.54
C LEU A 200 -9.94 -14.69 -5.03
N PHE A 201 -9.74 -14.65 -3.71
CA PHE A 201 -8.74 -13.81 -3.07
C PHE A 201 -7.30 -14.20 -3.48
N GLU A 202 -6.97 -15.48 -3.51
CA GLU A 202 -5.64 -15.93 -3.93
C GLU A 202 -5.34 -15.62 -5.40
N ARG A 203 -6.35 -15.70 -6.27
CA ARG A 203 -6.18 -15.44 -7.70
C ARG A 203 -6.10 -13.94 -8.00
N GLU A 204 -6.98 -13.15 -7.40
CA GLU A 204 -7.17 -11.73 -7.73
C GLU A 204 -6.35 -10.78 -6.86
N ILE A 205 -6.14 -11.11 -5.59
CA ILE A 205 -5.34 -10.30 -4.65
C ILE A 205 -3.96 -10.93 -4.42
N GLY A 206 -3.84 -12.27 -4.49
CA GLY A 206 -2.59 -12.98 -4.21
C GLY A 206 -2.42 -13.38 -2.73
N LEU A 207 -3.42 -13.08 -1.89
CA LEU A 207 -3.38 -13.27 -0.44
C LEU A 207 -4.67 -13.93 0.04
N PRO A 208 -4.62 -14.82 1.04
CA PRO A 208 -5.82 -15.48 1.56
C PRO A 208 -6.71 -14.50 2.34
N PRO A 209 -8.05 -14.69 2.36
CA PRO A 209 -8.99 -13.78 3.03
C PRO A 209 -8.69 -13.55 4.50
N LYS A 210 -8.29 -14.61 5.22
CA LYS A 210 -7.94 -14.54 6.64
C LYS A 210 -6.79 -13.54 6.89
N TRP A 211 -5.78 -13.54 6.02
CA TRP A 211 -4.65 -12.61 6.13
C TRP A 211 -5.13 -11.17 5.92
N VAL A 212 -5.98 -10.93 4.91
CA VAL A 212 -6.52 -9.59 4.60
C VAL A 212 -7.31 -9.03 5.78
N ILE A 213 -8.22 -9.82 6.35
CA ILE A 213 -9.00 -9.42 7.55
C ILE A 213 -8.05 -9.07 8.71
N GLN A 214 -7.15 -9.99 9.07
CA GLN A 214 -6.21 -9.77 10.18
C GLN A 214 -5.32 -8.54 9.97
N ARG A 215 -4.98 -8.24 8.71
CA ARG A 215 -4.13 -7.10 8.37
C ARG A 215 -4.86 -5.77 8.55
N TYR A 216 -6.12 -5.68 8.12
CA TYR A 216 -6.90 -4.46 8.35
C TYR A 216 -7.19 -4.23 9.83
N ARG A 217 -7.44 -5.29 10.61
CA ARG A 217 -7.55 -5.18 12.07
C ARG A 217 -6.25 -4.69 12.73
N LEU A 218 -5.09 -5.10 12.20
CA LEU A 218 -3.81 -4.56 12.67
C LEU A 218 -3.69 -3.06 12.37
N HIS A 219 -4.00 -2.63 11.15
CA HIS A 219 -3.94 -1.20 10.79
C HIS A 219 -4.88 -0.36 11.67
N GLU A 220 -6.07 -0.86 11.97
CA GLU A 220 -6.99 -0.19 12.90
C GLU A 220 -6.44 -0.09 14.33
N ALA A 221 -5.84 -1.15 14.84
CA ALA A 221 -5.20 -1.13 16.16
C ALA A 221 -4.06 -0.10 16.19
N VAL A 222 -3.25 -0.02 15.13
CA VAL A 222 -2.17 0.97 15.00
C VAL A 222 -2.71 2.40 14.95
N GLU A 223 -3.80 2.66 14.22
CA GLU A 223 -4.45 3.97 14.21
C GLU A 223 -4.98 4.39 15.59
N GLY A 224 -5.55 3.43 16.34
CA GLY A 224 -6.04 3.67 17.70
C GLY A 224 -4.96 4.12 18.68
N LEU A 225 -3.68 3.76 18.44
CA LEU A 225 -2.55 4.19 19.26
C LEU A 225 -2.20 5.68 19.08
N VAL A 226 -2.49 6.24 17.90
CA VAL A 226 -2.12 7.63 17.57
C VAL A 226 -3.11 8.63 18.21
N ASP A 227 -4.36 8.24 18.42
CA ASP A 227 -5.44 9.08 18.98
C ASP A 227 -5.37 9.17 20.52
N PRO A 228 -5.07 10.35 21.11
CA PRO A 228 -4.97 10.55 22.55
C PRO A 228 -6.25 10.29 23.34
N SER A 229 -7.42 10.50 22.74
CA SER A 229 -8.72 10.34 23.40
C SER A 229 -9.14 8.88 23.54
N ARG A 230 -8.51 8.01 22.74
CA ARG A 230 -8.70 6.57 22.77
C ARG A 230 -7.66 5.87 23.62
N ARG A 231 -6.83 6.61 24.38
CA ARG A 231 -5.66 6.14 25.15
C ARG A 231 -5.95 5.43 26.47
N ASP A 232 -7.21 5.20 26.84
CA ASP A 232 -7.53 4.30 27.94
C ASP A 232 -7.39 2.84 27.47
N LEU A 233 -6.10 2.52 27.26
CA LEU A 233 -5.43 1.49 26.47
C LEU A 233 -4.42 0.75 27.34
N ALA A 234 -4.74 0.48 28.61
CA ALA A 234 -4.06 -0.59 29.35
C ALA A 234 -4.14 -1.94 28.58
N GLU A 235 -5.03 -1.98 27.57
CA GLU A 235 -5.58 -3.11 26.83
C GLU A 235 -5.61 -2.97 25.28
N LEU A 236 -5.14 -1.86 24.65
CA LEU A 236 -4.49 -2.01 23.30
C LEU A 236 -3.19 -2.83 23.41
N ALA A 237 -2.90 -3.21 24.65
CA ALA A 237 -1.64 -3.21 25.30
C ALA A 237 -1.56 -4.48 26.14
N ALA A 238 -0.56 -4.45 26.99
CA ALA A 238 0.58 -5.32 26.85
C ALA A 238 1.15 -5.32 25.41
N ARG A 239 0.34 -5.55 24.38
CA ARG A 239 0.76 -6.40 23.31
C ARG A 239 -0.54 -6.76 22.50
N ARG A 240 -0.62 -6.50 21.19
CA ARG A 240 -0.58 -7.67 20.31
C ARG A 240 0.91 -7.94 20.30
N ILE A 241 1.51 -8.46 21.38
CA ILE A 241 1.91 -9.85 21.76
C ILE A 241 2.29 -10.70 20.57
N PHE A 242 2.23 -10.13 19.38
CA PHE A 242 2.51 -10.69 18.09
C PHE A 242 2.30 -9.66 16.96
N LEU A 243 2.62 -8.35 17.10
CA LEU A 243 3.65 -7.86 16.17
C LEU A 243 4.87 -8.77 16.31
N LEU A 244 5.08 -9.12 17.59
CA LEU A 244 5.95 -10.13 18.15
C LEU A 244 6.20 -11.27 17.19
N SER A 245 7.47 -11.57 17.19
CA SER A 245 8.05 -12.81 16.76
C SER A 245 7.93 -13.19 15.28
N LEU A 246 7.43 -12.34 14.39
CA LEU A 246 7.52 -12.56 12.92
C LEU A 246 8.14 -11.39 12.14
N ILE A 247 8.76 -10.48 12.89
CA ILE A 247 10.09 -9.96 12.56
C ILE A 247 11.18 -10.95 13.02
N CYS A 248 10.87 -12.05 13.75
CA CYS A 248 11.89 -12.94 14.33
C CYS A 248 12.94 -13.37 13.28
N HIS A 249 14.16 -12.84 13.45
CA HIS A 249 15.47 -13.40 13.08
C HIS A 249 15.50 -14.14 11.73
N ASP A 250 16.17 -13.59 10.71
CA ASP A 250 17.63 -13.48 10.67
C ASP A 250 18.11 -12.23 9.87
N PRO A 251 19.09 -11.43 10.36
CA PRO A 251 19.62 -10.24 9.67
C PRO A 251 20.41 -10.49 8.37
N ASP A 252 20.68 -11.75 7.99
CA ASP A 252 21.73 -12.08 7.00
C ASP A 252 21.24 -12.33 5.55
N GLN A 253 20.09 -11.80 5.14
CA GLN A 253 19.60 -11.96 3.75
C GLN A 253 19.00 -10.65 3.22
N ILE A 254 19.87 -9.66 2.96
CA ILE A 254 19.54 -8.47 2.16
C ILE A 254 20.43 -8.48 0.91
N VAL A 255 19.83 -8.81 -0.24
CA VAL A 255 20.25 -8.40 -1.58
C VAL A 255 19.01 -7.91 -2.31
#